data_AF-A0A4Y2CLP4-F1
#
_entry.id   AF-A0A4Y2CLP4-F1
#
_cell.length_a   1.000
_cell.length_b   1.000
_cell.length_c   1.000
_cell.angle_alpha   90.00
_cell.angle_beta   90.00
_cell.angle_gamma   90.00
#
_symmetry.space_group_name_H-M   'P 1'
#
loop_
_entity.id
_entity.type
_entity.pdbx_description
1 polymer ?
#
loop_
_entity_poly.entity_id
_entity_poly.type
_entity_poly.pdbx_seq_one_letter_code
_entity_poly.pdbx_strand_id
1 'polypeptide(L)'
;MHQARWMVRAIYSLKLSLFSSQLKLNTKDKEALLDVCLFIVTIYVKPWLQRILAVKEDLCFLTSLKAYEKVNESISKPALQKFIQHLWYFTDEIAVLALFDDDVDEETKLKIVA
;
A
#
# COMPACT_ATOMS: atom_id res chain seq x y z
N MET A 1 12.67 -1.60 -9.81
CA MET A 1 13.72 -1.16 -8.85
C MET A 1 13.26 0.06 -8.03
N HIS A 2 12.28 -0.05 -7.11
CA HIS A 2 11.83 1.12 -6.29
C HIS A 2 11.21 0.82 -4.91
N GLN A 3 10.90 -0.44 -4.57
CA GLN A 3 10.20 -0.79 -3.32
C GLN A 3 10.99 -0.49 -2.04
N ALA A 4 12.33 -0.59 -2.08
CA ALA A 4 13.19 -0.31 -0.93
C ALA A 4 13.22 1.18 -0.52
N ARG A 5 12.98 2.11 -1.46
CA ARG A 5 13.04 3.56 -1.17
C ARG A 5 11.87 4.05 -0.33
N TRP A 6 10.69 3.47 -0.52
CA TRP A 6 9.50 3.87 0.24
C TRP A 6 9.53 3.30 1.66
N MET A 7 10.00 2.05 1.81
CA MET A 7 10.23 1.43 3.13
C MET A 7 11.18 2.27 4.01
N VAL A 8 12.32 2.71 3.46
CA VAL A 8 13.28 3.53 4.23
C VAL A 8 12.62 4.81 4.76
N ARG A 9 11.77 5.44 3.95
CA ARG A 9 11.01 6.63 4.36
C ARG A 9 9.96 6.31 5.41
N ALA A 10 9.25 5.19 5.27
CA ALA A 10 8.26 4.75 6.26
C ALA A 10 8.90 4.49 7.63
N ILE A 11 10.02 3.74 7.66
CA ILE A 11 10.79 3.49 8.89
C ILE A 11 11.32 4.80 9.48
N TYR A 12 11.80 5.71 8.64
CA TYR A 12 12.27 7.02 9.08
C TYR A 12 11.15 7.85 9.71
N SER A 13 9.97 7.93 9.10
CA SER A 13 8.81 8.63 9.65
C SER A 13 8.38 8.06 11.00
N LEU A 14 8.33 6.73 11.14
CA LEU A 14 8.01 6.08 12.41
C LEU A 14 9.04 6.44 13.50
N LYS A 15 10.34 6.38 13.18
CA LYS A 15 11.41 6.80 14.11
C LYS A 15 11.26 8.28 14.49
N LEU A 16 11.00 9.14 13.52
CA LEU A 16 10.83 10.58 13.75
C LEU A 16 9.65 10.84 14.71
N SER A 17 8.57 10.07 14.61
CA SER A 17 7.42 10.15 15.51
C SER A 17 7.77 9.68 16.93
N LEU A 18 8.48 8.55 17.06
CA LEU A 18 8.93 8.01 18.35
C LEU A 18 9.87 8.97 19.10
N PHE A 19 10.75 9.67 18.38
CA PHE A 19 11.67 10.66 18.95
C PHE A 19 11.14 12.10 18.87
N SER A 20 9.85 12.30 18.60
CA SER A 20 9.26 13.62 18.40
C SER A 20 9.37 14.56 19.61
N SER A 21 9.57 14.02 20.82
CA SER A 21 9.85 14.79 22.05
C SER A 21 11.27 15.38 22.08
N GLN A 22 12.22 14.76 21.40
CA GLN A 22 13.62 15.20 21.31
C GLN A 22 13.83 16.16 20.12
N LEU A 23 12.85 16.26 19.22
CA LEU A 23 12.90 17.06 18.01
C LEU A 23 12.10 18.36 18.20
N LYS A 24 12.65 19.48 17.74
CA LYS A 24 11.95 20.78 17.72
C LYS A 24 10.99 20.87 16.53
N LEU A 25 9.96 20.03 16.53
CA LEU A 25 8.90 20.04 15.51
C LEU A 25 7.77 21.01 15.93
N ASN A 26 7.29 21.79 14.98
CA ASN A 26 6.10 22.62 15.18
C ASN A 26 4.84 21.73 15.28
N THR A 27 3.73 22.27 15.76
CA THR A 27 2.50 21.50 15.96
C THR A 27 1.93 20.92 14.66
N LYS A 28 2.00 21.67 13.56
CA LYS A 28 1.51 21.24 12.24
C LYS A 28 2.32 20.06 11.68
N ASP A 29 3.65 20.12 11.81
CA ASP A 29 4.56 19.07 11.35
C ASP A 29 4.36 17.79 12.17
N LYS A 30 4.06 17.92 13.47
CA LYS A 30 3.72 16.77 14.32
C LYS A 30 2.42 16.10 13.89
N GLU A 31 1.38 16.88 13.61
CA GLU A 31 0.10 16.36 13.11
C GLU A 31 0.29 15.65 11.76
N ALA A 32 0.96 16.29 10.80
CA ALA A 32 1.25 15.70 9.50
C ALA A 32 2.10 14.41 9.60
N LEU A 33 3.07 14.39 10.53
CA LEU A 33 3.89 13.20 10.78
C LEU A 33 3.05 12.06 11.37
N LEU A 34 2.14 12.37 12.29
CA LEU A 34 1.22 11.38 12.87
C LEU A 34 0.31 10.80 11.80
N ASP A 35 -0.24 11.60 10.90
CA ASP A 35 -1.08 11.12 9.80
C ASP A 35 -0.32 10.13 8.88
N VAL A 36 0.94 10.44 8.56
CA VAL A 36 1.81 9.54 7.80
C VAL A 36 2.11 8.26 8.59
N CYS A 37 2.37 8.36 9.89
CA CYS A 37 2.60 7.18 10.72
C CYS A 37 1.35 6.29 10.83
N LEU A 38 0.17 6.89 10.96
CA LEU A 38 -1.11 6.19 10.99
C LEU A 38 -1.31 5.42 9.69
N PHE A 39 -1.07 6.07 8.54
CA PHE A 39 -1.09 5.43 7.23
C PHE A 39 -0.14 4.23 7.17
N ILE A 40 1.10 4.39 7.64
CA ILE A 40 2.10 3.32 7.60
C ILE A 40 1.62 2.11 8.40
N VAL A 41 1.19 2.32 9.64
CA VAL A 41 0.79 1.23 10.54
C VAL A 41 -0.49 0.54 10.08
N THR A 42 -1.48 1.30 9.61
CA THR A 42 -2.80 0.75 9.26
C THR A 42 -2.84 0.14 7.86
N ILE A 43 -2.15 0.74 6.89
CA ILE A 43 -2.28 0.39 5.47
C ILE A 43 -1.00 -0.24 4.91
N TYR A 44 0.20 0.22 5.30
CA TYR A 44 1.45 -0.21 4.66
C TYR A 44 2.13 -1.42 5.31
N VAL A 45 2.06 -1.57 6.64
CA VAL A 45 2.77 -2.65 7.35
C VAL A 45 2.29 -4.04 6.92
N LYS A 46 0.97 -4.22 6.79
CA LYS A 46 0.36 -5.50 6.42
C LYS A 46 0.87 -6.05 5.07
N PRO A 47 0.69 -5.35 3.94
CA PRO A 47 1.20 -5.81 2.64
C PRO A 47 2.73 -5.82 2.58
N TRP A 48 3.41 -4.99 3.39
CA TRP A 48 4.87 -5.08 3.51
C TRP A 48 5.31 -6.45 4.08
N LEU A 49 4.65 -6.96 5.12
CA LEU A 49 5.02 -8.24 5.73
C LEU A 49 4.60 -9.46 4.87
N GLN A 50 3.54 -9.34 4.07
CA GLN A 50 3.00 -10.43 3.23
C GLN A 50 3.73 -10.60 1.88
N ARG A 51 4.77 -9.78 1.63
CA ARG A 51 5.38 -9.50 0.31
C ARG A 51 6.19 -10.63 -0.32
N ILE A 52 6.07 -11.87 0.15
CA ILE A 52 6.90 -12.97 -0.39
C ILE A 52 6.34 -13.53 -1.71
N LEU A 53 5.03 -13.44 -2.03
CA LEU A 53 4.54 -14.11 -3.25
C LEU A 53 3.38 -13.53 -4.10
N ALA A 54 2.61 -12.51 -3.70
CA ALA A 54 1.27 -12.38 -4.31
C ALA A 54 0.98 -11.04 -5.01
N VAL A 55 0.77 -11.10 -6.34
CA VAL A 55 0.10 -10.07 -7.18
C VAL A 55 -1.25 -9.64 -6.57
N LYS A 56 -1.94 -10.59 -5.94
CA LYS A 56 -3.18 -10.38 -5.17
C LYS A 56 -3.02 -9.41 -3.99
N GLU A 57 -1.87 -9.41 -3.31
CA GLU A 57 -1.64 -8.52 -2.16
C GLU A 57 -1.57 -7.05 -2.59
N ASP A 58 -1.06 -6.75 -3.78
CA ASP A 58 -1.07 -5.40 -4.32
C ASP A 58 -2.51 -4.91 -4.61
N LEU A 59 -3.39 -5.80 -5.09
CA LEU A 59 -4.82 -5.47 -5.28
C LEU A 59 -5.57 -5.31 -3.95
N CYS A 60 -5.32 -6.17 -2.97
CA CYS A 60 -5.86 -6.05 -1.61
C CYS A 60 -5.38 -4.76 -0.92
N PHE A 61 -4.15 -4.36 -1.17
CA PHE A 61 -3.62 -3.08 -0.71
C PHE A 61 -4.35 -1.90 -1.37
N LEU A 62 -4.56 -1.92 -2.69
CA LEU A 62 -5.25 -0.84 -3.40
C LEU A 62 -6.72 -0.70 -2.98
N THR A 63 -7.42 -1.81 -2.73
CA THR A 63 -8.78 -1.80 -2.20
C THR A 63 -8.83 -1.26 -0.77
N SER A 64 -7.88 -1.65 0.08
CA SER A 64 -7.73 -1.08 1.43
C SER A 64 -7.43 0.42 1.39
N LEU A 65 -6.57 0.85 0.46
CA LEU A 65 -6.21 2.24 0.24
C LEU A 65 -7.41 3.07 -0.25
N LYS A 66 -8.24 2.49 -1.11
CA LYS A 66 -9.50 3.10 -1.57
C LYS A 66 -10.52 3.22 -0.44
N ALA A 67 -10.61 2.23 0.44
CA ALA A 67 -11.46 2.31 1.63
C ALA A 67 -10.98 3.40 2.61
N TYR A 68 -9.66 3.57 2.73
CA TYR A 68 -9.02 4.60 3.57
C TYR A 68 -9.29 6.03 3.11
N GLU A 69 -9.77 6.23 1.88
CA GLU A 69 -10.25 7.54 1.41
C GLU A 69 -11.33 8.14 2.33
N LYS A 70 -12.14 7.29 2.97
CA LYS A 70 -13.15 7.71 3.95
C LYS A 70 -12.55 8.25 5.26
N VAL A 71 -11.30 7.90 5.55
CA VAL A 71 -10.59 8.31 6.77
C VAL A 71 -9.74 9.54 6.48
N ASN A 72 -8.94 9.50 5.42
CA ASN A 72 -8.12 10.62 5.00
C ASN A 72 -7.93 10.64 3.48
N GLU A 73 -8.81 11.38 2.81
CA GLU A 73 -8.80 11.56 1.36
C GLU A 73 -7.52 12.23 0.85
N SER A 74 -7.00 13.21 1.60
CA SER A 74 -5.81 13.98 1.22
C SER A 74 -4.55 13.13 1.10
N ILE A 75 -4.47 12.02 1.85
CA ILE A 75 -3.38 11.05 1.81
C ILE A 75 -3.71 9.89 0.87
N SER A 76 -4.94 9.36 0.93
CA SER A 76 -5.36 8.22 0.13
C SER A 76 -5.26 8.52 -1.37
N LYS A 77 -5.75 9.67 -1.84
CA LYS A 77 -5.77 9.99 -3.28
C LYS A 77 -4.38 10.05 -3.91
N PRO A 78 -3.40 10.81 -3.37
CA PRO A 78 -2.05 10.83 -3.91
C PRO A 78 -1.34 9.47 -3.78
N ALA A 79 -1.57 8.75 -2.68
CA ALA A 79 -1.01 7.41 -2.51
C ALA A 79 -1.55 6.46 -3.59
N LEU A 80 -2.87 6.45 -3.82
CA LEU A 80 -3.51 5.59 -4.82
C LEU A 80 -2.97 5.88 -6.22
N GLN A 81 -2.89 7.16 -6.59
CA GLN A 81 -2.28 7.58 -7.86
C GLN A 81 -0.84 7.08 -8.00
N LYS A 82 -0.04 7.15 -6.93
CA LYS A 82 1.34 6.65 -6.98
C LYS A 82 1.43 5.14 -7.08
N PHE A 83 0.63 4.40 -6.34
CA PHE A 83 0.69 2.95 -6.37
C PHE A 83 0.13 2.36 -7.66
N ILE A 84 -0.87 2.99 -8.29
CA ILE A 84 -1.34 2.60 -9.64
C ILE A 84 -0.20 2.74 -10.67
N GLN A 85 0.60 3.82 -10.61
CA GLN A 85 1.77 3.97 -11.48
C GLN A 85 2.84 2.88 -11.25
N HIS A 86 2.81 2.21 -10.10
CA HIS A 86 3.72 1.11 -9.79
C HIS A 86 3.21 -0.26 -10.25
N LEU A 87 1.96 -0.39 -10.72
CA LEU A 87 1.37 -1.61 -11.28
C LEU A 87 1.72 -1.85 -12.77
N TRP A 88 2.82 -1.29 -13.28
CA TRP A 88 3.20 -1.46 -14.69
C TRP A 88 3.44 -2.93 -15.10
N TYR A 89 3.70 -3.81 -14.13
CA TYR A 89 3.82 -5.25 -14.35
C TYR A 89 2.45 -5.95 -14.44
N PHE A 90 1.37 -5.30 -14.03
CA PHE A 90 0.03 -5.85 -14.09
C PHE A 90 -0.47 -5.79 -15.53
N THR A 91 -0.09 -6.80 -16.31
CA THR A 91 -0.49 -6.98 -17.71
C THR A 91 -1.53 -8.09 -17.82
N ASP A 92 -2.20 -8.16 -18.97
CA ASP A 92 -3.17 -9.22 -19.25
C ASP A 92 -2.52 -10.61 -19.17
N GLU A 93 -1.21 -10.74 -19.46
CA GLU A 93 -0.49 -12.02 -19.31
C GLU A 93 -0.36 -12.45 -17.84
N ILE A 94 -0.27 -11.52 -16.89
CA ILE A 94 -0.22 -11.83 -15.46
C ILE A 94 -1.60 -12.28 -14.96
N ALA A 95 -2.70 -11.84 -15.59
CA ALA A 95 -4.05 -12.29 -15.22
C ALA A 95 -4.21 -13.81 -15.37
N VAL A 96 -3.48 -14.44 -16.31
CA VAL A 96 -3.47 -15.90 -16.50
C VAL A 96 -2.93 -16.63 -15.26
N LEU A 97 -2.04 -16.01 -14.48
CA LEU A 97 -1.53 -16.62 -13.24
C LEU A 97 -2.64 -16.80 -12.17
N ALA A 98 -3.73 -16.03 -12.25
CA ALA A 98 -4.89 -16.19 -11.37
C ALA A 98 -5.64 -17.52 -11.59
N LEU A 99 -5.44 -18.19 -12.74
CA LEU A 99 -5.99 -19.53 -12.98
C LEU A 99 -5.42 -20.58 -12.01
N PHE A 100 -4.19 -20.37 -11.54
CA PHE A 100 -3.48 -21.25 -10.62
C PHE A 100 -3.60 -20.81 -9.16
N ASP A 101 -4.35 -19.74 -8.86
CA ASP A 101 -4.61 -19.29 -7.49
C ASP A 101 -5.85 -20.02 -6.94
N ASP A 102 -5.67 -20.79 -5.87
CA ASP A 102 -6.73 -21.55 -5.21
C ASP A 102 -7.79 -20.65 -4.55
N ASP A 103 -7.45 -19.38 -4.27
CA ASP A 103 -8.36 -18.43 -3.66
C ASP A 103 -9.25 -17.69 -4.69
N VAL A 104 -9.00 -17.86 -5.99
CA VAL A 104 -9.82 -17.26 -7.05
C VAL A 104 -10.96 -18.22 -7.38
N ASP A 105 -12.18 -17.72 -7.37
CA ASP A 105 -13.36 -18.53 -7.66
C ASP A 105 -13.38 -19.04 -9.11
N GLU A 106 -13.95 -20.22 -9.32
CA GLU A 106 -14.02 -20.86 -10.64
C GLU A 106 -14.79 -20.01 -11.67
N GLU A 107 -15.77 -19.21 -11.25
CA GLU A 107 -16.49 -18.32 -12.16
C GLU A 107 -15.57 -17.22 -12.73
N THR A 108 -14.73 -16.64 -11.88
CA THR A 108 -13.71 -15.67 -12.27
C THR A 108 -12.64 -16.32 -13.16
N LYS A 109 -12.21 -17.55 -12.86
CA LYS A 109 -11.26 -18.29 -13.71
C LYS A 109 -11.83 -18.54 -15.11
N LEU A 110 -13.10 -18.92 -15.22
CA LEU A 110 -13.77 -19.12 -16.50
C LEU A 110 -13.84 -17.83 -17.33
N LYS A 111 -14.04 -16.67 -16.69
CA LYS A 111 -14.04 -15.35 -17.36
C LYS A 111 -12.67 -14.92 -17.91
N ILE A 112 -11.58 -15.46 -17.36
CA ILE A 112 -10.20 -15.17 -17.84
C ILE A 112 -9.89 -16.01 -19.10
N VAL A 113 -10.49 -17.20 -19.23
CA VAL A 113 -10.27 -18.12 -20.35
C VAL A 113 -11.20 -17.83 -21.55
N ALA A 114 -12.38 -17.25 -21.29
CA ALA A 114 -13.40 -16.91 -22.29
C ALA A 114 -13.04 -15.67 -23.11
#